data_AF-A0A957ZFG1-F1
#
_entry.id   AF-A0A957ZFG1-F1
#
_cell.length_a   1.000
_cell.length_b   1.000
_cell.length_c   1.000
_cell.angle_alpha   90.00
_cell.angle_beta   90.00
_cell.angle_gamma   90.00
#
_symmetry.space_group_name_H-M   'P 1'
#
loop_
_entity.id
_entity.type
_entity.pdbx_description
1 polymer ?
#
loop_
_entity_poly.entity_id
_entity_poly.type
_entity_poly.pdbx_seq_one_letter_code
_entity_poly.pdbx_strand_id
1 'polypeptide(L)'
;YDLLRPPVFLGFDNYVNLITDDQDFRIVVYNTVWWVLFSAPLGVLSAFLMALLLNTNIVARSFFRAVFFFPSIVPVVVTAFVWQFLLNIQYGAVNGTLQSLGLPTVPFLSDPKLVKPTLILIHMWAQGAAMVIFLATLQDVPRSLYEAAT
;
A
#
# COMPACT_ATOMS: atom_id res chain seq x y z
N TYR A 1 25.71 -5.01 16.96
CA TYR A 1 24.93 -5.53 18.10
C TYR A 1 25.51 -6.88 18.49
N ASP A 2 26.05 -7.01 19.70
CA ASP A 2 26.63 -8.25 20.20
C ASP A 2 25.57 -8.99 21.04
N LEU A 3 25.08 -10.13 20.55
CA LEU A 3 24.03 -10.94 21.19
C LEU A 3 24.55 -11.76 22.38
N LEU A 4 25.87 -11.81 22.58
CA LEU A 4 26.52 -12.74 23.51
C LEU A 4 26.96 -12.09 24.82
N ARG A 5 26.89 -10.75 24.94
CA ARG A 5 27.29 -10.01 26.13
C ARG A 5 26.08 -9.50 26.92
N PRO A 6 26.16 -9.44 28.27
CA PRO A 6 25.11 -8.84 29.08
C PRO A 6 24.91 -7.36 28.68
N PRO A 7 23.67 -6.86 28.65
CA PRO A 7 23.38 -5.48 28.26
C PRO A 7 24.03 -4.52 29.26
N VAL A 8 24.80 -3.56 28.73
CA VAL A 8 25.42 -2.50 29.53
C VAL A 8 24.53 -1.26 29.45
N PHE A 9 24.20 -0.67 30.60
CA PHE A 9 23.47 0.60 30.64
C PHE A 9 24.41 1.74 30.23
N LEU A 10 24.17 2.30 29.04
CA LEU A 10 24.97 3.37 28.44
C LEU A 10 24.24 4.72 28.43
N GLY A 11 23.19 4.90 29.24
CA GLY A 11 22.41 6.14 29.24
C GLY A 11 21.82 6.48 27.87
N PHE A 12 22.09 7.69 27.37
CA PHE A 12 21.56 8.21 26.10
C PHE A 12 22.52 8.08 24.92
N ASP A 13 23.73 7.54 25.09
CA ASP A 13 24.78 7.54 24.07
C ASP A 13 24.32 6.84 22.77
N ASN A 14 23.51 5.79 22.88
CA ASN A 14 22.94 5.11 21.71
C ASN A 14 22.05 6.02 20.86
N TYR A 15 21.26 6.91 21.48
CA TYR A 15 20.38 7.82 20.76
C TYR A 15 21.15 8.99 20.15
N VAL A 16 22.17 9.49 20.85
CA VAL A 16 23.07 10.52 20.30
C VAL A 16 23.77 9.96 19.06
N ASN A 17 24.43 8.81 19.19
CA ASN A 17 25.13 8.15 18.08
C ASN A 17 24.19 7.84 16.90
N LEU A 18 22.94 7.42 17.16
CA LEU A 18 21.93 7.18 16.13
C LEU A 18 21.56 8.45 15.35
N ILE A 19 21.52 9.61 16.01
CA ILE A 19 21.11 10.87 15.37
C ILE A 19 22.31 11.58 14.70
N THR A 20 23.49 11.50 15.31
CA THR A 20 24.70 12.22 14.86
C THR A 20 25.51 11.43 13.85
N ASP A 21 25.76 10.15 14.13
CA ASP A 21 26.81 9.36 13.45
C ASP A 21 26.24 8.29 12.51
N ASP A 22 24.96 7.92 12.66
CA ASP A 22 24.30 6.96 11.79
C ASP A 22 23.72 7.63 10.54
N GLN A 23 24.39 7.45 9.40
CA GLN A 23 23.93 7.95 8.11
C GLN A 23 22.66 7.23 7.62
N ASP A 24 22.47 5.96 7.96
CA ASP A 24 21.31 5.18 7.55
C ASP A 24 20.04 5.63 8.28
N PHE A 25 20.17 6.10 9.53
CA PHE A 25 19.04 6.63 10.29
C PHE A 25 18.31 7.75 9.53
N ARG A 26 19.04 8.70 8.94
CA ARG A 26 18.46 9.80 8.15
C ARG A 26 17.75 9.27 6.90
N ILE A 27 18.30 8.26 6.25
CA ILE A 27 17.73 7.63 5.05
C ILE A 27 16.42 6.91 5.40
N VAL A 28 16.41 6.14 6.48
CA VAL A 28 15.22 5.42 6.95
C VAL A 28 14.11 6.39 7.34
N VAL A 29 14.43 7.41 8.14
CA VAL A 29 13.45 8.44 8.53
C VAL A 29 12.85 9.13 7.29
N TYR A 30 13.68 9.52 6.33
CA TYR A 30 13.21 10.09 5.08
C TYR A 30 12.29 9.13 4.31
N ASN A 31 12.66 7.85 4.20
CA ASN A 31 11.86 6.84 3.52
C ASN A 31 10.52 6.60 4.21
N THR A 32 10.49 6.56 5.55
CA THR A 32 9.26 6.38 6.34
C THR A 32 8.34 7.59 6.23
N VAL A 33 8.89 8.81 6.35
CA VAL A 33 8.10 10.04 6.19
C VAL A 33 7.53 10.13 4.78
N TRP A 34 8.35 9.88 3.76
CA TRP A 34 7.91 9.84 2.37
C TRP A 34 6.81 8.79 2.18
N TRP A 35 6.99 7.58 2.72
CA TRP A 35 6.01 6.51 2.65
C TRP A 35 4.67 6.93 3.24
N VAL A 36 4.65 7.45 4.47
CA VAL A 36 3.41 7.86 5.15
C VAL A 36 2.74 9.02 4.40
N LEU A 37 3.51 10.01 3.96
CA LEU A 37 3.01 11.20 3.27
C LEU A 37 2.23 10.85 1.99
N PHE A 38 2.64 9.82 1.25
CA PHE A 38 1.99 9.42 0.01
C PHE A 38 1.01 8.25 0.18
N SER A 39 1.40 7.19 0.91
CA SER A 39 0.56 5.99 1.04
C SER A 39 -0.77 6.28 1.74
N ALA A 40 -0.77 7.09 2.81
CA ALA A 40 -1.98 7.41 3.56
C ALA A 40 -3.03 8.15 2.71
N PRO A 41 -2.74 9.33 2.10
CA PRO A 41 -3.74 10.01 1.29
C PRO A 41 -4.12 9.23 0.03
N LEU A 42 -3.18 8.54 -0.63
CA LEU A 42 -3.49 7.74 -1.82
C LEU A 42 -4.35 6.53 -1.48
N GLY A 43 -4.13 5.90 -0.32
CA GLY A 43 -4.95 4.78 0.15
C GLY A 43 -6.38 5.21 0.50
N VAL A 44 -6.53 6.35 1.18
CA VAL A 44 -7.85 6.95 1.43
C VAL A 44 -8.55 7.32 0.13
N LEU A 45 -7.84 7.97 -0.79
CA LEU A 45 -8.36 8.37 -2.09
C LEU A 45 -8.79 7.15 -2.91
N SER A 46 -7.97 6.09 -2.97
CA SER A 46 -8.33 4.87 -3.70
C SER A 46 -9.57 4.20 -3.11
N ALA A 47 -9.63 4.07 -1.79
CA ALA A 47 -10.79 3.50 -1.10
C ALA A 47 -12.07 4.30 -1.38
N PHE A 48 -11.99 5.63 -1.33
CA PHE A 48 -13.11 6.52 -1.59
C PHE A 48 -13.57 6.46 -3.05
N LEU A 49 -12.64 6.50 -4.02
CA LEU A 49 -12.97 6.39 -5.45
C LEU A 49 -13.64 5.04 -5.78
N MET A 50 -13.15 3.95 -5.21
CA MET A 50 -13.76 2.64 -5.36
C MET A 50 -15.16 2.59 -4.72
N ALA A 51 -15.34 3.22 -3.56
CA ALA A 51 -16.64 3.32 -2.90
C ALA A 51 -17.64 4.13 -3.74
N LEU A 52 -17.22 5.28 -4.29
CA LEU A 52 -18.03 6.08 -5.21
C LEU A 52 -18.45 5.27 -6.44
N LEU A 53 -17.51 4.56 -7.07
CA LEU A 53 -17.79 3.69 -8.20
C LEU A 53 -18.88 2.68 -7.84
N LEU A 54 -18.73 1.97 -6.73
CA LEU A 54 -19.69 0.97 -6.26
C LEU A 54 -21.00 1.55 -5.72
N ASN A 55 -21.04 2.85 -5.40
CA ASN A 55 -22.27 3.53 -5.00
C ASN A 55 -23.21 3.80 -6.19
N THR A 56 -22.71 3.73 -7.42
CA THR A 56 -23.52 3.88 -8.65
C THR A 56 -24.26 2.59 -9.04
N ASN A 57 -25.28 2.68 -9.90
CA ASN A 57 -26.09 1.54 -10.35
C ASN A 57 -25.31 0.60 -11.31
N ILE A 58 -24.29 -0.09 -10.80
CA ILE A 58 -23.49 -1.07 -11.54
C ILE A 58 -24.17 -2.43 -11.52
N VAL A 59 -24.27 -3.06 -12.70
CA VAL A 59 -24.69 -4.47 -12.84
C VAL A 59 -23.64 -5.35 -12.18
N ALA A 60 -24.07 -6.25 -11.29
CA ALA A 60 -23.21 -7.11 -10.45
C ALA A 60 -22.41 -6.40 -9.33
N ARG A 61 -22.96 -5.34 -8.72
CA ARG A 61 -22.37 -4.64 -7.55
C ARG A 61 -21.82 -5.58 -6.46
N SER A 62 -22.54 -6.64 -6.10
CA SER A 62 -22.11 -7.59 -5.05
C SER A 62 -20.84 -8.36 -5.42
N PHE A 63 -20.66 -8.69 -6.71
CA PHE A 63 -19.46 -9.37 -7.19
C PHE A 63 -18.23 -8.45 -7.09
N PHE A 64 -18.35 -7.21 -7.59
CA PHE A 64 -17.24 -6.25 -7.49
C PHE A 64 -16.89 -5.91 -6.04
N ARG A 65 -17.88 -5.78 -5.15
CA ARG A 65 -17.63 -5.63 -3.71
C ARG A 65 -16.76 -6.76 -3.16
N ALA A 66 -17.06 -8.02 -3.51
CA ALA A 66 -16.28 -9.17 -3.06
C ALA A 66 -14.85 -9.14 -3.63
N VAL A 67 -14.69 -8.87 -4.92
CA VAL A 67 -13.37 -8.80 -5.58
C VAL A 67 -12.48 -7.72 -4.97
N PHE A 68 -13.01 -6.52 -4.74
CA PHE A 68 -12.25 -5.42 -4.16
C PHE A 68 -12.04 -5.54 -2.65
N PHE A 69 -12.91 -6.26 -1.95
CA PHE A 69 -12.75 -6.54 -0.53
C PHE A 69 -11.77 -7.68 -0.25
N PHE A 70 -11.70 -8.67 -1.15
CA PHE A 70 -10.84 -9.86 -1.00
C PHE A 70 -9.39 -9.54 -0.60
N PRO A 71 -8.67 -8.59 -1.24
CA PRO A 71 -7.30 -8.21 -0.86
C PRO A 71 -7.14 -7.82 0.61
N SER A 72 -8.15 -7.20 1.21
CA SER A 72 -8.09 -6.69 2.58
C SER A 72 -8.21 -7.78 3.65
N ILE A 73 -8.66 -8.98 3.27
CA ILE A 73 -8.77 -10.14 4.16
C ILE A 73 -7.48 -10.99 4.12
N VAL A 74 -6.70 -10.87 3.05
CA VAL A 74 -5.46 -11.65 2.88
C VAL A 74 -4.42 -11.18 3.91
N PRO A 75 -3.76 -12.10 4.66
CA PRO A 75 -2.70 -11.71 5.58
C PRO A 75 -1.57 -10.95 4.88
N VAL A 76 -1.04 -9.92 5.53
CA VAL A 76 0.01 -9.05 4.94
C VAL A 76 1.23 -9.85 4.47
N VAL A 77 1.62 -10.87 5.22
CA VAL A 77 2.74 -11.75 4.86
C VAL A 77 2.46 -12.52 3.56
N VAL A 78 1.25 -13.05 3.39
CA VAL A 78 0.85 -13.76 2.17
C VAL A 78 0.82 -12.80 0.98
N THR A 79 0.23 -11.62 1.17
CA THR A 79 0.23 -10.56 0.15
C THR A 79 1.64 -10.21 -0.29
N ALA A 80 2.58 -10.06 0.65
CA ALA A 80 3.98 -9.77 0.35
C ALA A 80 4.62 -10.88 -0.51
N PHE A 81 4.44 -12.15 -0.13
CA PHE A 81 4.98 -13.27 -0.91
C PHE A 81 4.39 -13.36 -2.32
N VAL A 82 3.08 -13.18 -2.46
CA VAL A 82 2.40 -13.19 -3.76
C VAL A 82 2.94 -12.09 -4.66
N TRP A 83 3.02 -10.85 -4.17
CA TRP A 83 3.54 -9.74 -4.97
C TRP A 83 5.03 -9.87 -5.26
N GLN A 84 5.83 -10.39 -4.32
CA GLN A 84 7.25 -10.67 -4.55
C GLN A 84 7.45 -11.71 -5.67
N PHE A 85 6.61 -12.74 -5.71
CA PHE A 85 6.62 -13.73 -6.79
C PHE A 85 6.16 -13.12 -8.13
N LEU A 86 5.04 -12.40 -8.14
CA LEU A 86 4.47 -11.82 -9.36
C LEU A 86 5.37 -10.76 -10.00
N LEU A 87 6.04 -9.95 -9.17
CA LEU A 87 6.92 -8.85 -9.60
C LEU A 87 8.38 -9.27 -9.75
N ASN A 88 8.67 -10.57 -9.63
CA ASN A 88 10.03 -11.07 -9.83
C ASN A 88 10.52 -10.73 -11.26
N ILE A 89 11.80 -10.36 -11.35
CA ILE A 89 12.43 -9.92 -12.62
C ILE A 89 12.60 -11.10 -13.59
N GLN A 90 12.91 -12.28 -13.08
CA GLN A 90 13.31 -13.44 -13.89
C GLN A 90 12.12 -14.31 -14.29
N TYR A 91 11.19 -14.56 -13.35
CA TYR A 91 10.08 -15.51 -13.54
C TYR A 91 8.70 -14.93 -13.17
N GLY A 92 8.61 -13.64 -12.86
CA GLY A 92 7.37 -13.01 -12.44
C GLY A 92 6.37 -12.86 -13.60
N ALA A 93 5.10 -13.17 -13.33
CA ALA A 93 4.03 -13.07 -14.32
C ALA A 93 3.87 -11.64 -14.90
N VAL A 94 4.15 -10.61 -14.11
CA VAL A 94 4.06 -9.21 -14.57
C VAL A 94 5.11 -8.93 -15.64
N ASN A 95 6.37 -9.30 -15.37
CA ASN A 95 7.46 -9.14 -16.33
C ASN A 95 7.32 -10.08 -17.54
N GLY A 96 6.85 -11.31 -17.34
CA GLY A 96 6.53 -12.22 -18.45
C GLY A 96 5.46 -11.63 -19.38
N THR A 97 4.44 -10.96 -18.82
CA THR A 97 3.43 -10.25 -19.61
C THR A 97 4.04 -9.08 -20.38
N LEU A 98 4.87 -8.25 -19.73
CA LEU A 98 5.58 -7.14 -20.39
C LEU A 98 6.43 -7.63 -21.57
N GLN A 99 7.19 -8.70 -21.38
CA GLN A 99 8.01 -9.30 -22.44
C GLN A 99 7.17 -9.84 -23.60
N SER A 100 6.01 -10.46 -23.32
CA SER A 100 5.09 -10.93 -24.37
C SER A 100 4.53 -9.79 -25.23
N LEU A 101 4.45 -8.58 -24.68
CA LEU A 101 4.04 -7.36 -25.37
C LEU A 101 5.23 -6.63 -26.04
N GLY A 102 6.43 -7.21 -26.00
CA GLY A 102 7.65 -6.60 -26.54
C GLY A 102 8.27 -5.50 -25.68
N LEU A 103 7.81 -5.34 -24.43
CA LEU A 103 8.34 -4.35 -23.49
C LEU A 103 9.54 -4.89 -22.69
N PRO A 104 10.48 -4.03 -22.27
CA PRO A 104 11.61 -4.47 -21.45
C PRO A 104 11.16 -4.89 -20.06
N THR A 105 11.95 -5.78 -19.45
CA THR A 105 11.77 -6.20 -18.06
C THR A 105 11.98 -5.03 -17.10
N VAL A 106 11.07 -4.87 -16.14
CA VAL A 106 11.08 -3.77 -15.16
C VAL A 106 11.45 -4.29 -13.77
N PRO A 107 12.51 -3.74 -13.13
CA PRO A 107 12.95 -4.14 -11.79
C PRO A 107 12.14 -3.48 -10.66
N PHE A 108 10.83 -3.77 -10.59
CA PHE A 108 9.89 -3.11 -9.67
C PHE A 108 10.34 -3.05 -8.20
N LEU A 109 10.94 -4.13 -7.67
CA LEU A 109 11.36 -4.23 -6.27
C LEU A 109 12.85 -3.98 -6.05
N SER A 110 13.66 -4.03 -7.10
CA SER A 110 15.12 -3.91 -7.02
C SER A 110 15.65 -2.53 -7.40
N ASP A 111 14.88 -1.74 -8.15
CA ASP A 111 15.25 -0.36 -8.48
C ASP A 111 14.76 0.61 -7.38
N PRO A 112 15.67 1.37 -6.73
CA PRO A 112 15.33 2.36 -5.72
C PRO A 112 14.28 3.40 -6.13
N LYS A 113 14.16 3.70 -7.44
CA LYS A 113 13.17 4.64 -7.97
C LYS A 113 11.78 4.02 -8.07
N LEU A 114 11.70 2.71 -8.28
CA LEU A 114 10.45 1.99 -8.54
C LEU A 114 9.89 1.28 -7.31
N VAL A 115 10.73 0.92 -6.34
CA VAL A 115 10.29 0.16 -5.16
C VAL A 115 9.21 0.91 -4.37
N LYS A 116 9.42 2.20 -4.12
CA LYS A 116 8.47 3.04 -3.36
C LYS A 116 7.09 3.16 -4.04
N PRO A 117 6.98 3.57 -5.32
CA PRO A 117 5.68 3.62 -5.98
C PRO A 117 5.04 2.23 -6.14
N THR A 118 5.85 1.17 -6.38
CA THR A 118 5.34 -0.21 -6.44
C THR A 118 4.66 -0.61 -5.13
N LEU A 119 5.30 -0.34 -3.99
CA LEU A 119 4.73 -0.63 -2.67
C LEU A 119 3.46 0.18 -2.41
N ILE A 120 3.38 1.44 -2.87
CA ILE A 120 2.15 2.25 -2.78
C ILE A 120 1.01 1.61 -3.59
N LEU A 121 1.29 1.13 -4.81
CA LEU A 121 0.26 0.48 -5.63
C LEU A 121 -0.29 -0.79 -4.95
N ILE A 122 0.59 -1.60 -4.36
CA ILE A 122 0.20 -2.78 -3.57
C ILE A 122 -0.64 -2.35 -2.35
N HIS A 123 -0.24 -1.26 -1.67
CA HIS A 123 -0.98 -0.71 -0.55
C HIS A 123 -2.39 -0.25 -0.95
N MET A 124 -2.54 0.46 -2.06
CA MET A 124 -3.83 0.90 -2.60
C MET A 124 -4.73 -0.29 -2.96
N TRP A 125 -4.16 -1.33 -3.56
CA TRP A 125 -4.88 -2.57 -3.88
C TRP A 125 -5.45 -3.27 -2.63
N ALA A 126 -4.79 -3.15 -1.48
CA ALA A 126 -5.23 -3.73 -0.22
C ALA A 126 -6.30 -2.91 0.54
N GLN A 127 -6.71 -1.72 0.06
CA GLN A 127 -7.64 -0.81 0.76
C GLN A 127 -9.13 -1.20 0.70
N GLY A 128 -9.44 -2.47 0.39
CA GLY A 128 -10.82 -2.97 0.26
C GLY A 128 -11.70 -2.76 1.49
N ALA A 129 -11.15 -2.88 2.70
CA ALA A 129 -11.91 -2.68 3.94
C ALA A 129 -12.33 -1.21 4.11
N ALA A 130 -11.41 -0.26 3.88
CA ALA A 130 -11.70 1.17 3.93
C ALA A 130 -12.75 1.56 2.87
N MET A 131 -12.70 0.95 1.67
CA MET A 131 -13.71 1.13 0.65
C MET A 131 -15.11 0.72 1.14
N VAL A 132 -15.24 -0.42 1.85
CA VAL A 132 -16.54 -0.86 2.39
C VAL A 132 -17.07 0.12 3.44
N ILE A 133 -16.19 0.67 4.28
CA ILE A 133 -16.56 1.70 5.27
C ILE A 133 -17.08 2.95 4.55
N PHE A 134 -16.34 3.48 3.56
CA PHE A 134 -16.80 4.64 2.79
C PHE A 134 -18.11 4.37 2.06
N LEU A 135 -18.28 3.19 1.46
CA LEU A 135 -19.51 2.81 0.78
C LEU A 135 -20.70 2.80 1.73
N ALA A 136 -20.54 2.29 2.94
CA ALA A 136 -21.59 2.32 3.96
C ALA A 136 -21.95 3.77 4.35
N THR A 137 -20.95 4.62 4.57
CA THR A 137 -21.19 6.04 4.92
C THR A 137 -21.90 6.79 3.78
N LEU A 138 -21.55 6.54 2.52
CA LEU A 138 -22.18 7.16 1.36
C LEU A 138 -23.64 6.73 1.19
N GLN A 139 -23.99 5.52 1.63
CA GLN A 139 -25.35 4.98 1.55
C GLN A 139 -26.24 5.43 2.71
N ASP A 140 -25.64 5.85 3.83
CA ASP A 140 -26.34 6.34 5.02
C ASP A 140 -26.77 7.82 4.91
N VAL A 141 -26.19 8.58 3.97
CA VAL A 141 -26.55 9.98 3.74
C VAL A 141 -28.02 10.10 3.29
N PRO A 142 -28.87 10.87 4.00
CA PRO A 142 -30.27 11.05 3.65
C PRO A 142 -30.44 11.58 2.22
N ARG A 143 -31.33 10.95 1.44
CA ARG A 143 -31.63 11.37 0.05
C ARG A 143 -32.11 12.82 -0.04
N SER A 144 -32.71 13.35 1.02
CA SER A 144 -33.15 14.75 1.11
C SER A 144 -32.02 15.77 0.93
N LEU A 145 -30.77 15.42 1.31
CA LEU A 145 -29.61 16.30 1.10
C LEU A 145 -29.14 16.30 -0.36
N TYR A 146 -29.35 15.19 -1.09
CA TYR A 146 -29.09 15.14 -2.53
C TYR A 146 -30.15 15.94 -3.32
N GLU A 147 -31.40 15.90 -2.88
CA GLU A 147 -32.51 16.64 -3.48
C GLU A 147 -32.40 18.16 -3.24
N ALA A 148 -31.92 18.60 -2.08
CA ALA A 148 -31.75 20.02 -1.75
C ALA A 148 -30.57 20.71 -2.47
N ALA A 149 -29.67 19.92 -3.08
CA ALA A 149 -28.53 20.43 -3.84
C ALA A 149 -28.85 20.66 -5.34
N THR A 150 -30.08 20.33 -5.77
CA THR A 150 -30.59 20.58 -7.13
C THR A 150 -31.53 21.78 -7.12
#